data_AF-A0A9P4TDG3-F1
#
_entry.id   AF-A0A9P4TDG3-F1
#
_cell.length_a   1.000
_cell.length_b   1.000
_cell.length_c   1.000
_cell.angle_alpha   90.00
_cell.angle_beta   90.00
_cell.angle_gamma   90.00
#
_symmetry.space_group_name_H-M   'P 1'
#
loop_
_entity.id
_entity.type
_entity.pdbx_description
1 polymer ?
#
loop_
_entity_poly.entity_id
_entity_poly.type
_entity_poly.pdbx_seq_one_letter_code
_entity_poly.pdbx_strand_id
1 'polypeptide(L)'
;MAAQESQADKSAQLQQILDKAQEVRANLHQWNESWGHHAYTEILPPATTPVIADTTGGTTLAWTSVFHFETLYQANILTLYRATLILILRFITSVRTALGKVDELHVHQQEILDAGLFICRSVDFHLSQIWTELGAFNLLFPVRMAYDAVGREQSAIGLWLEKILDDISAGRRGLWKSAKAVLDIG
;
A
#
# COMPACT_ATOMS: atom_id res chain seq x y z
N MET A 1 -35.62 24.72 -5.97
CA MET A 1 -35.75 24.33 -4.55
C MET A 1 -35.41 22.86 -4.32
N ALA A 2 -36.19 21.88 -4.80
CA ALA A 2 -35.93 20.46 -4.53
C ALA A 2 -34.52 19.93 -4.93
N ALA A 3 -33.96 20.41 -6.05
CA ALA A 3 -32.60 20.01 -6.46
C ALA A 3 -31.49 20.61 -5.58
N GLN A 4 -31.70 21.79 -5.00
CA GLN A 4 -30.74 22.43 -4.09
C GLN A 4 -30.78 21.79 -2.69
N GLU A 5 -31.95 21.39 -2.21
CA GLU A 5 -32.11 20.63 -0.96
C GLU A 5 -31.46 19.25 -1.05
N SER A 6 -31.62 18.56 -2.19
CA SER A 6 -30.98 17.26 -2.45
C SER A 6 -29.44 17.35 -2.51
N GLN A 7 -28.90 18.44 -3.06
CA GLN A 7 -27.45 18.66 -3.14
C GLN A 7 -26.84 19.05 -1.79
N ALA A 8 -27.57 19.80 -0.97
CA ALA A 8 -27.18 20.14 0.40
C ALA A 8 -27.13 18.89 1.30
N ASP A 9 -28.14 18.03 1.21
CA ASP A 9 -28.21 16.76 1.97
C ASP A 9 -27.07 15.80 1.57
N LYS A 10 -26.81 15.65 0.26
CA LYS A 10 -25.67 14.85 -0.22
C LYS A 10 -24.32 15.38 0.28
N SER A 11 -24.14 16.69 0.30
CA SER A 11 -22.90 17.32 0.78
C SER A 11 -22.72 17.10 2.28
N ALA A 12 -23.79 17.19 3.07
CA ALA A 12 -23.77 16.90 4.50
C ALA A 12 -23.41 15.43 4.78
N GLN A 13 -23.98 14.48 4.03
CA GLN A 13 -23.66 13.06 4.15
C GLN A 13 -22.20 12.76 3.80
N LEU A 14 -21.69 13.36 2.71
CA LEU A 14 -20.28 13.23 2.34
C LEU A 14 -19.34 13.82 3.39
N GLN A 15 -19.71 14.94 4.02
CA GLN A 15 -18.94 15.51 5.11
C GLN A 15 -18.90 14.58 6.34
N GLN A 16 -20.03 13.98 6.73
CA GLN A 16 -20.05 12.98 7.81
C GLN A 16 -19.17 11.76 7.52
N ILE A 17 -19.15 11.30 6.27
CA ILE A 17 -18.27 10.20 5.83
C ILE A 17 -16.80 10.63 5.92
N LEU A 18 -16.48 11.85 5.51
CA LEU A 18 -15.13 12.41 5.61
C LEU A 18 -14.66 12.48 7.06
N ASP A 19 -15.50 12.99 7.98
CA ASP A 19 -15.16 13.12 9.40
C ASP A 19 -14.86 11.74 10.02
N LYS A 20 -15.69 10.73 9.72
CA LYS A 20 -15.45 9.34 10.15
C LYS A 20 -14.15 8.77 9.57
N ALA A 21 -13.86 9.03 8.30
CA ALA A 21 -12.63 8.54 7.68
C ALA A 21 -11.38 9.18 8.31
N GLN A 22 -11.47 10.46 8.68
CA GLN A 22 -10.40 11.16 9.40
C GLN A 22 -10.22 10.60 10.81
N GLU A 23 -11.29 10.25 11.51
CA GLU A 23 -11.23 9.56 12.80
C GLU A 23 -10.54 8.19 12.69
N VAL A 24 -10.91 7.38 11.68
CA VAL A 24 -10.24 6.10 11.42
C VAL A 24 -8.74 6.29 11.16
N ARG A 25 -8.36 7.29 10.35
CA ARG A 25 -6.96 7.63 10.11
C ARG A 25 -6.25 8.01 11.42
N ALA A 26 -6.86 8.85 12.26
CA ALA A 26 -6.29 9.24 13.54
C ALA A 26 -6.07 8.04 14.47
N ASN A 27 -7.05 7.13 14.56
CA ASN A 27 -6.94 5.90 15.35
C ASN A 27 -5.82 4.98 14.84
N LEU A 28 -5.66 4.87 13.51
CA LEU A 28 -4.55 4.12 12.92
C LEU A 28 -3.18 4.71 13.30
N HIS A 29 -3.03 6.04 13.26
CA HIS A 29 -1.79 6.69 13.71
C HIS A 29 -1.52 6.47 15.19
N GLN A 30 -2.53 6.64 16.03
CA GLN A 30 -2.40 6.41 17.47
C GLN A 30 -1.98 4.96 17.77
N TRP A 31 -2.58 4.00 17.07
CA TRP A 31 -2.19 2.60 17.19
C TRP A 31 -0.72 2.40 16.80
N ASN A 32 -0.26 2.98 15.68
CA ASN A 32 1.12 2.84 15.23
C ASN A 32 2.13 3.50 16.18
N GLU A 33 1.78 4.64 16.77
CA GLU A 33 2.59 5.28 17.81
C GLU A 33 2.68 4.42 19.08
N SER A 34 1.58 3.77 19.47
CA SER A 34 1.53 2.90 20.65
C SER A 34 2.30 1.58 20.49
N TRP A 35 2.53 1.13 19.25
CA TRP A 35 3.19 -0.14 18.95
C TRP A 35 4.70 -0.14 19.26
N GLY A 36 5.32 1.03 19.46
CA GLY A 36 6.71 1.17 19.88
C GLY A 36 7.74 1.12 18.74
N HIS A 37 9.00 1.42 19.08
CA HIS A 37 10.09 1.62 18.11
C HIS A 37 10.33 0.41 17.20
N HIS A 38 10.71 0.72 15.96
CA HIS A 38 10.55 -0.09 14.76
C HIS A 38 11.28 -1.45 14.81
N ALA A 39 10.49 -2.53 14.80
CA ALA A 39 10.95 -3.92 14.84
C ALA A 39 11.43 -4.43 13.46
N TYR A 40 12.29 -3.66 12.80
CA TYR A 40 12.98 -4.10 11.60
C TYR A 40 14.35 -3.45 11.48
N THR A 41 15.25 -4.16 10.81
CA THR A 41 16.57 -3.67 10.44
C THR A 41 16.65 -3.55 8.92
N GLU A 42 17.51 -2.66 8.45
CA GLU A 42 17.78 -2.54 7.02
C GLU A 42 18.93 -3.45 6.62
N ILE A 43 18.71 -4.26 5.58
CA ILE A 43 19.72 -5.13 4.99
C ILE A 43 19.90 -4.79 3.51
N LEU A 44 20.97 -5.31 2.90
CA LEU A 44 21.23 -5.11 1.48
C LEU A 44 20.08 -5.65 0.62
N PRO A 45 19.72 -4.94 -0.46
CA PRO A 45 18.64 -5.35 -1.34
C PRO A 45 19.03 -6.65 -2.07
N PRO A 46 18.11 -7.63 -2.18
CA PRO A 46 18.36 -8.84 -2.95
C PRO A 46 18.33 -8.54 -4.45
N ALA A 47 18.84 -9.49 -5.25
CA ALA A 47 18.84 -9.42 -6.72
C ALA A 47 17.43 -9.32 -7.35
N THR A 48 16.38 -9.57 -6.56
CA THR A 48 14.98 -9.39 -6.96
C THR A 48 14.52 -7.94 -6.94
N THR A 49 15.32 -7.00 -6.41
CA THR A 49 14.99 -5.57 -6.35
C THR A 49 14.88 -4.98 -7.76
N PRO A 50 13.79 -4.26 -8.09
CA PRO A 50 13.61 -3.68 -9.41
C PRO A 50 14.65 -2.59 -9.68
N VAL A 51 15.02 -2.46 -10.95
CA VAL A 51 15.93 -1.44 -11.46
C VAL A 51 15.09 -0.35 -12.12
N ILE A 52 15.36 0.91 -11.77
CA ILE A 52 14.69 2.10 -12.29
C ILE A 52 15.67 2.97 -13.08
N ALA A 53 15.15 3.81 -13.98
CA ALA A 53 15.95 4.83 -14.64
C ALA A 53 16.32 5.93 -13.65
N ASP A 54 17.58 6.36 -13.66
CA ASP A 54 18.02 7.55 -12.91
C ASP A 54 17.77 8.84 -13.69
N THR A 55 17.97 9.98 -13.03
CA THR A 55 17.76 11.32 -13.61
C THR A 55 18.75 11.67 -14.73
N THR A 56 19.82 10.88 -14.88
CA THR A 56 20.86 11.04 -15.91
C THR A 56 20.68 10.06 -17.08
N GLY A 57 19.62 9.24 -17.07
CA GLY A 57 19.35 8.22 -18.09
C GLY A 57 20.11 6.90 -17.88
N GLY A 58 20.84 6.76 -16.77
CA GLY A 58 21.41 5.49 -16.30
C GLY A 58 20.37 4.66 -15.56
N THR A 59 20.83 3.58 -14.92
CA THR A 59 19.97 2.64 -14.20
C THR A 59 20.46 2.44 -12.77
N THR A 60 19.54 2.48 -11.80
CA THR A 60 19.83 2.24 -10.38
C THR A 60 18.79 1.31 -9.77
N LEU A 61 19.10 0.70 -8.62
CA LEU A 61 18.10 -0.02 -7.83
C LEU A 61 17.01 0.95 -7.35
N ALA A 62 15.76 0.49 -7.32
CA ALA A 62 14.62 1.26 -6.83
C ALA A 62 14.75 1.68 -5.37
N TRP A 63 15.50 0.92 -4.58
CA TRP A 63 15.84 1.21 -3.19
C TRP A 63 17.22 0.64 -2.84
N THR A 64 17.88 1.27 -1.87
CA THR A 64 19.24 0.92 -1.42
C THR A 64 19.27 -0.13 -0.32
N SER A 65 18.12 -0.49 0.25
CA SER A 65 17.99 -1.50 1.31
C SER A 65 16.56 -2.03 1.39
N VAL A 66 16.40 -3.23 1.98
CA VAL A 66 15.12 -3.86 2.29
C VAL A 66 14.99 -4.13 3.78
N PHE A 67 13.77 -4.40 4.25
CA PHE A 67 13.50 -4.63 5.66
C PHE A 67 13.63 -6.09 6.05
N HIS A 68 14.33 -6.32 7.15
CA HIS A 68 14.38 -7.59 7.86
C HIS A 68 13.69 -7.46 9.21
N PHE A 69 12.66 -8.27 9.44
CA PHE A 69 11.87 -8.28 10.67
C PHE A 69 12.31 -9.44 11.57
N GLU A 70 12.03 -9.37 12.87
CA GLU A 70 12.33 -10.50 13.76
C GLU A 70 11.32 -11.65 13.56
N THR A 71 10.08 -11.31 13.22
CA THR A 71 8.99 -12.28 13.04
C THR A 71 8.10 -11.93 11.86
N LEU A 72 7.46 -12.96 11.27
CA LEU A 72 6.41 -12.78 10.27
C LEU A 72 5.22 -11.98 10.82
N TYR A 73 4.90 -12.14 12.10
CA TYR A 73 3.84 -11.40 12.76
C TYR A 73 4.06 -9.88 12.70
N GLN A 74 5.27 -9.41 13.02
CA GLN A 74 5.63 -7.99 12.92
C GLN A 74 5.53 -7.50 11.47
N ALA A 75 6.07 -8.27 10.52
CA ALA A 75 6.04 -7.92 9.11
C ALA A 75 4.59 -7.80 8.59
N ASN A 76 3.72 -8.75 8.93
CA ASN A 76 2.31 -8.74 8.56
C ASN A 76 1.58 -7.53 9.14
N ILE A 77 1.78 -7.25 10.43
CA ILE A 77 1.13 -6.12 11.10
C ILE A 77 1.53 -4.79 10.48
N LEU A 78 2.83 -4.58 10.25
CA LEU A 78 3.32 -3.31 9.72
C LEU A 78 2.90 -3.12 8.26
N THR A 79 2.97 -4.16 7.43
CA THR A 79 2.51 -4.08 6.04
C THR A 79 0.99 -3.90 5.94
N LEU A 80 0.20 -4.56 6.80
CA LEU A 80 -1.25 -4.37 6.86
C LEU A 80 -1.63 -2.97 7.30
N TYR A 81 -0.94 -2.41 8.31
CA TYR A 81 -1.09 -1.02 8.72
C TYR A 81 -0.84 -0.07 7.53
N ARG A 82 0.29 -0.22 6.83
CA ARG A 82 0.62 0.62 5.65
C ARG A 82 -0.41 0.48 4.53
N ALA A 83 -0.87 -0.73 4.25
CA ALA A 83 -1.88 -0.98 3.23
C ALA A 83 -3.22 -0.32 3.58
N THR A 84 -3.63 -0.43 4.84
CA THR A 84 -4.85 0.20 5.35
C THR A 84 -4.74 1.72 5.35
N LEU A 85 -3.56 2.26 5.65
CA LEU A 85 -3.26 3.68 5.55
C LEU A 85 -3.41 4.19 4.11
N ILE A 86 -2.84 3.48 3.12
CA ILE A 86 -3.02 3.84 1.69
C ILE A 86 -4.50 3.89 1.33
N LEU A 87 -5.27 2.87 1.73
CA LEU A 87 -6.71 2.78 1.44
C LEU A 87 -7.49 3.96 2.04
N ILE A 88 -7.30 4.26 3.33
CA ILE A 88 -8.04 5.34 3.99
C ILE A 88 -7.67 6.72 3.44
N LEU A 89 -6.40 6.95 3.11
CA LEU A 89 -5.93 8.22 2.53
C LEU A 89 -6.54 8.44 1.14
N ARG A 90 -6.56 7.41 0.29
CA ARG A 90 -7.21 7.47 -1.03
C ARG A 90 -8.71 7.69 -0.93
N PHE A 91 -9.36 7.04 0.04
CA PHE A 91 -10.78 7.25 0.32
C PHE A 91 -11.06 8.69 0.72
N ILE A 92 -10.29 9.25 1.66
CA ILE A 92 -10.38 10.66 2.09
C ILE A 92 -10.21 11.60 0.89
N THR A 93 -9.19 11.40 0.05
CA THR A 93 -8.97 12.21 -1.16
C THR A 93 -10.16 12.13 -2.12
N SER A 94 -10.73 10.94 -2.32
CA SER A 94 -11.89 10.74 -3.19
C SER A 94 -13.14 11.46 -2.67
N VAL A 95 -13.40 11.39 -1.36
CA VAL A 95 -14.53 12.09 -0.73
C VAL A 95 -14.36 13.61 -0.80
N ARG A 96 -13.13 14.12 -0.56
CA ARG A 96 -12.80 15.55 -0.75
C ARG A 96 -13.03 16.01 -2.18
N THR A 97 -12.63 15.19 -3.16
CA THR A 97 -12.88 15.47 -4.57
C THR A 97 -14.38 15.58 -4.87
N ALA A 98 -15.18 14.64 -4.34
CA ALA A 98 -16.64 14.66 -4.47
C ALA A 98 -17.30 15.87 -3.79
N LEU A 99 -16.67 16.43 -2.75
CA LEU A 99 -17.06 17.68 -2.09
C LEU A 99 -16.55 18.95 -2.81
N GLY A 100 -15.81 18.81 -3.92
CA GLY A 100 -15.25 19.95 -4.67
C GLY A 100 -14.00 20.58 -4.04
N LYS A 101 -13.37 19.92 -3.05
CA LYS A 101 -12.15 20.40 -2.37
C LYS A 101 -10.87 20.01 -3.13
N VAL A 102 -10.73 20.52 -4.35
CA VAL A 102 -9.67 20.13 -5.32
C VAL A 102 -8.26 20.55 -4.88
N ASP A 103 -8.13 21.64 -4.12
CA ASP A 103 -6.83 22.13 -3.66
C ASP A 103 -6.13 21.18 -2.66
N GLU A 104 -6.87 20.22 -2.09
CA GLU A 104 -6.37 19.26 -1.09
C GLU A 104 -6.01 17.88 -1.68
N LEU A 105 -6.00 17.72 -3.00
CA LEU A 105 -5.80 16.42 -3.66
C LEU A 105 -4.43 15.76 -3.36
N HIS A 106 -3.39 16.57 -3.21
CA HIS A 106 -2.01 16.09 -3.05
C HIS A 106 -1.57 15.99 -1.58
N VAL A 107 -2.42 16.38 -0.63
CA VAL A 107 -2.06 16.46 0.80
C VAL A 107 -1.54 15.13 1.35
N HIS A 108 -2.03 14.02 0.81
CA HIS A 108 -1.67 12.67 1.25
C HIS A 108 -0.75 11.91 0.31
N GLN A 109 -0.30 12.53 -0.80
CA GLN A 109 0.46 11.80 -1.83
C GLN A 109 1.78 11.26 -1.28
N GLN A 110 2.56 12.08 -0.56
CA GLN A 110 3.83 11.64 0.01
C GLN A 110 3.64 10.49 1.00
N GLU A 111 2.63 10.58 1.87
CA GLU A 111 2.34 9.55 2.87
C GLU A 111 1.91 8.21 2.23
N ILE A 112 1.14 8.28 1.13
CA ILE A 112 0.78 7.12 0.30
C ILE A 112 2.03 6.50 -0.34
N LEU A 113 2.91 7.32 -0.91
CA LEU A 113 4.15 6.86 -1.53
C LEU A 113 5.07 6.17 -0.51
N ASP A 114 5.28 6.78 0.66
CA ASP A 114 6.10 6.23 1.73
C ASP A 114 5.55 4.89 2.22
N ALA A 115 4.23 4.79 2.39
CA ALA A 115 3.58 3.53 2.75
C ALA A 115 3.72 2.45 1.66
N GLY A 116 3.61 2.83 0.39
CA GLY A 116 3.80 1.92 -0.75
C GLY A 116 5.23 1.38 -0.83
N LEU A 117 6.23 2.28 -0.71
CA LEU A 117 7.64 1.90 -0.68
C LEU A 117 7.97 1.02 0.52
N PHE A 118 7.36 1.28 1.68
CA PHE A 118 7.53 0.44 2.85
C PHE A 118 7.11 -1.00 2.58
N ILE A 119 5.94 -1.19 1.97
CA ILE A 119 5.44 -2.52 1.60
C ILE A 119 6.38 -3.18 0.59
N CYS A 120 6.81 -2.45 -0.45
CA CYS A 120 7.74 -2.97 -1.46
C CYS A 120 9.03 -3.51 -0.81
N ARG A 121 9.62 -2.73 0.10
CA ARG A 121 10.84 -3.10 0.83
C ARG A 121 10.63 -4.22 1.86
N SER A 122 9.39 -4.64 2.11
CA SER A 122 9.04 -5.73 3.02
C SER A 122 8.77 -7.07 2.31
N VAL A 123 8.64 -7.06 0.98
CA VAL A 123 8.19 -8.22 0.20
C VAL A 123 9.15 -9.41 0.35
N ASP A 124 10.45 -9.19 0.19
CA ASP A 124 11.43 -10.28 0.19
C ASP A 124 11.46 -11.03 1.53
N PHE A 125 11.21 -10.33 2.64
CA PHE A 125 11.10 -10.97 3.96
C PHE A 125 9.95 -11.98 3.98
N HIS A 126 8.74 -11.56 3.59
CA HIS A 126 7.54 -12.40 3.56
C HIS A 126 7.67 -13.58 2.58
N LEU A 127 8.39 -13.38 1.47
CA LEU A 127 8.58 -14.40 0.45
C LEU A 127 9.83 -15.27 0.66
N SER A 128 10.53 -15.10 1.78
CA SER A 128 11.64 -15.99 2.13
C SER A 128 11.13 -17.42 2.33
N GLN A 129 12.00 -18.40 2.04
CA GLN A 129 11.64 -19.83 2.08
C GLN A 129 11.16 -20.30 3.46
N ILE A 130 11.47 -19.54 4.52
CA ILE A 130 11.09 -19.83 5.90
C ILE A 130 9.58 -19.73 6.11
N TRP A 131 8.91 -18.76 5.47
CA TRP A 131 7.50 -18.44 5.74
C TRP A 131 6.51 -19.14 4.79
N THR A 132 7.02 -19.70 3.70
CA THR A 132 6.25 -20.48 2.73
C THR A 132 4.97 -19.75 2.29
N GLU A 133 3.80 -20.41 2.36
CA GLU A 133 2.52 -19.92 1.85
C GLU A 133 1.90 -18.83 2.74
N LEU A 134 2.19 -18.85 4.05
CA LEU A 134 1.62 -17.91 5.01
C LEU A 134 2.15 -16.49 4.77
N GLY A 135 3.43 -16.35 4.46
CA GLY A 135 4.00 -15.05 4.11
C GLY A 135 3.44 -14.50 2.79
N ALA A 136 3.32 -15.36 1.79
CA ALA A 136 2.74 -15.00 0.49
C ALA A 136 1.27 -14.55 0.58
N PHE A 137 0.44 -15.25 1.37
CA PHE A 137 -0.96 -14.90 1.55
C PHE A 137 -1.14 -13.50 2.18
N ASN A 138 -0.37 -13.20 3.22
CA ASN A 138 -0.46 -11.92 3.93
C ASN A 138 0.00 -10.71 3.07
N LEU A 139 0.67 -10.96 1.94
CA LEU A 139 1.08 -9.91 1.01
C LEU A 139 0.03 -9.54 -0.04
N LEU A 140 -1.02 -10.34 -0.25
CA LEU A 140 -1.98 -10.11 -1.34
C LEU A 140 -2.58 -8.68 -1.30
N PHE A 141 -3.15 -8.31 -0.15
CA PHE A 141 -3.74 -6.98 0.03
C PHE A 141 -2.67 -5.87 0.09
N PRO A 142 -1.59 -6.00 0.87
CA PRO A 142 -0.53 -4.98 0.88
C PRO A 142 0.10 -4.71 -0.49
N VAL A 143 0.46 -5.74 -1.25
CA VAL A 143 1.09 -5.58 -2.57
C VAL A 143 0.12 -4.92 -3.55
N ARG A 144 -1.18 -5.23 -3.49
CA ARG A 144 -2.21 -4.52 -4.27
C ARG A 144 -2.24 -3.02 -3.96
N MET A 145 -2.18 -2.66 -2.67
CA MET A 145 -2.15 -1.26 -2.24
C MET A 145 -0.85 -0.56 -2.62
N ALA A 146 0.29 -1.26 -2.55
CA ALA A 146 1.58 -0.74 -3.01
C ALA A 146 1.57 -0.48 -4.52
N TYR A 147 0.95 -1.36 -5.32
CA TYR A 147 0.82 -1.14 -6.76
C TYR A 147 0.06 0.14 -7.06
N ASP A 148 -1.08 0.33 -6.37
CA ASP A 148 -1.85 1.55 -6.51
C ASP A 148 -1.05 2.78 -6.10
N ALA A 149 -0.30 2.70 -4.99
CA ALA A 149 0.48 3.80 -4.44
C ALA A 149 1.69 4.21 -5.30
N VAL A 150 2.53 3.27 -5.72
CA VAL A 150 3.82 3.55 -6.39
C VAL A 150 3.95 2.91 -7.78
N GLY A 151 3.24 1.81 -8.02
CA GLY A 151 3.36 1.03 -9.26
C GLY A 151 2.77 1.73 -10.49
N ARG A 152 1.71 2.54 -10.31
CA ARG A 152 1.07 3.30 -11.39
C ARG A 152 1.98 4.39 -11.98
N GLU A 153 2.80 5.00 -11.14
CA GLU A 153 3.69 6.10 -11.55
C GLU A 153 5.05 5.53 -12.04
N GLN A 154 5.57 4.50 -11.38
CA GLN A 154 6.87 3.91 -11.71
C GLN A 154 6.72 2.51 -12.35
N SER A 155 6.76 2.47 -13.68
CA SER A 155 6.50 1.26 -14.48
C SER A 155 7.32 0.03 -14.06
N ALA A 156 8.61 0.20 -13.75
CA ALA A 156 9.47 -0.90 -13.32
C ALA A 156 9.04 -1.50 -11.97
N ILE A 157 8.59 -0.66 -11.02
CA ILE A 157 8.06 -1.11 -9.73
C ILE A 157 6.68 -1.75 -9.95
N GLY A 158 5.83 -1.17 -10.80
CA GLY A 158 4.52 -1.72 -11.16
C GLY A 158 4.62 -3.13 -11.73
N LEU A 159 5.45 -3.34 -12.75
CA LEU A 159 5.69 -4.66 -13.36
C LEU A 159 6.25 -5.68 -12.35
N TRP A 160 7.10 -5.23 -11.44
CA TRP A 160 7.65 -6.08 -10.38
C TRP A 160 6.57 -6.52 -9.39
N LEU A 161 5.70 -5.61 -8.95
CA LEU A 161 4.56 -5.92 -8.07
C LEU A 161 3.53 -6.84 -8.74
N GLU A 162 3.22 -6.61 -10.02
CA GLU A 162 2.35 -7.48 -10.82
C GLU A 162 2.91 -8.90 -10.86
N LYS A 163 4.20 -9.06 -11.16
CA LYS A 163 4.86 -10.37 -11.15
C LYS A 163 4.77 -11.07 -9.79
N ILE A 164 4.89 -10.32 -8.70
CA ILE A 164 4.73 -10.88 -7.33
C ILE A 164 3.31 -11.40 -7.14
N LEU A 165 2.29 -10.60 -7.48
CA LEU A 165 0.88 -11.01 -7.37
C LEU A 165 0.58 -12.23 -8.26
N ASP A 166 1.13 -12.26 -9.46
CA ASP A 166 1.04 -13.40 -10.38
C ASP A 166 1.71 -14.65 -9.82
N ASP A 167 2.88 -14.52 -9.19
CA ASP A 167 3.59 -15.64 -8.56
C ASP A 167 2.81 -16.22 -7.37
N ILE A 168 2.21 -15.36 -6.55
CA ILE A 168 1.37 -15.78 -5.42
C ILE A 168 0.10 -16.45 -5.95
N SER A 169 -0.58 -15.86 -6.93
CA SER A 169 -1.86 -16.33 -7.45
C SER A 169 -1.77 -17.56 -8.34
N ALA A 170 -0.68 -17.75 -9.07
CA ALA A 170 -0.43 -18.97 -9.84
C ALA A 170 -0.03 -20.15 -8.95
N GLY A 171 0.15 -19.91 -7.65
CA GLY A 171 0.65 -20.88 -6.71
C GLY A 171 2.12 -21.27 -6.94
N ARG A 172 2.89 -20.42 -7.63
CA ARG A 172 4.35 -20.59 -7.73
C ARG A 172 5.04 -20.35 -6.39
N ARG A 173 4.32 -19.74 -5.44
CA ARG A 173 4.72 -19.54 -4.04
C ARG A 173 3.73 -20.14 -3.02
N GLY A 174 2.91 -21.14 -3.41
CA GLY A 174 1.98 -21.87 -2.54
C GLY A 174 0.74 -22.46 -3.24
N LEU A 175 -0.27 -22.95 -2.52
CA LEU A 175 -1.46 -23.59 -3.11
C LEU A 175 -2.60 -22.63 -3.55
N TRP A 176 -2.35 -21.31 -3.63
CA TRP A 176 -3.37 -20.26 -3.83
C TRP A 176 -3.83 -20.01 -5.27
N LYS A 177 -4.01 -21.08 -6.07
CA LYS A 177 -4.47 -21.02 -7.48
C LYS A 177 -5.79 -20.27 -7.72
N SER A 178 -6.54 -19.98 -6.66
CA SER A 178 -7.87 -19.32 -6.70
C SER A 178 -7.85 -17.83 -6.32
N ALA A 179 -6.71 -17.24 -5.96
CA ALA A 179 -6.64 -15.83 -5.54
C ALA A 179 -6.80 -14.82 -6.69
N LYS A 180 -6.85 -15.29 -7.95
CA LYS A 180 -6.94 -14.44 -9.14
C LYS A 180 -8.11 -13.45 -9.09
N ALA A 181 -9.27 -13.85 -8.56
CA ALA A 181 -10.45 -12.98 -8.45
C ALA A 181 -10.27 -11.80 -7.46
N VAL A 182 -9.31 -11.87 -6.54
CA VAL A 182 -8.97 -10.77 -5.61
C VAL A 182 -7.94 -9.82 -6.22
N LEU A 183 -7.31 -10.22 -7.31
CA LEU A 183 -6.13 -9.60 -7.90
C LEU A 183 -6.36 -8.98 -9.28
N ASP A 184 -7.60 -8.97 -9.78
CA ASP A 184 -7.91 -8.23 -11.00
C ASP A 184 -7.72 -6.72 -10.73
N ILE A 185 -6.52 -6.25 -11.07
CA ILE A 185 -6.15 -4.84 -11.12
C ILE A 185 -6.76 -4.29 -12.41
N GLY A 186 -7.96 -3.71 -12.28
CA GLY A 186 -8.55 -2.84 -13.30
C GLY A 186 -7.99 -1.42 -13.25
#